data_AF-A0AAW2Y057-F1
#
_entry.id   AF-A0AAW2Y057-F1
#
_cell.length_a   1.000
_cell.length_b   1.000
_cell.length_c   1.000
_cell.angle_alpha   90.00
_cell.angle_beta   90.00
_cell.angle_gamma   90.00
#
_symmetry.space_group_name_H-M   'P 1'
#
loop_
_entity.id
_entity.type
_entity.pdbx_description
1 polymer ?
#
loop_
_entity_poly.entity_id
_entity_poly.type
_entity_poly.pdbx_seq_one_letter_code
_entity_poly.pdbx_strand_id
1 'polypeptide(L)'
;MQKEVLSPSSAIDLVSMEESDSGNMETADHVAAASKTGKCVKAGEKAPPEAIKSWKENGFSSLIIAAPDLDAWGIVKELVPLLSYSAPFVIYHQYLQPLASCMHNLQIEKTAIGLQLSEPWLREYQVLPSRTHPHMQMSSSGGYLLSGTRITHSD
;
A
#
# COMPACT_ATOMS: atom_id res chain seq x y z
N MET A 1 -46.96 30.95 -19.90
CA MET A 1 -46.81 31.51 -18.54
C MET A 1 -47.07 30.40 -17.55
N GLN A 2 -46.01 29.86 -16.96
CA GLN A 2 -45.89 29.45 -15.54
C GLN A 2 -44.48 28.88 -15.41
N LYS A 3 -43.64 29.59 -14.64
CA LYS A 3 -42.32 29.17 -14.18
C LYS A 3 -42.54 28.37 -12.91
N GLU A 4 -41.82 27.26 -12.74
CA GLU A 4 -41.28 26.93 -11.41
C GLU A 4 -39.93 26.23 -11.57
N VAL A 5 -38.96 26.82 -10.86
CA VAL A 5 -37.57 26.41 -10.72
C VAL A 5 -37.50 25.87 -9.30
N LEU A 6 -36.99 24.65 -9.11
CA LEU A 6 -36.47 24.22 -7.80
C LEU A 6 -35.26 23.29 -7.97
N SER A 7 -34.18 23.78 -7.39
CA SER A 7 -32.82 23.25 -7.28
C SER A 7 -32.70 22.09 -6.27
N PRO A 8 -31.64 21.26 -6.37
CA PRO A 8 -31.27 20.30 -5.33
C PRO A 8 -30.58 21.00 -4.15
N SER A 9 -30.91 20.57 -2.93
CA SER A 9 -30.35 21.05 -1.67
C SER A 9 -29.37 20.02 -1.11
N SER A 10 -28.12 20.42 -0.89
CA SER A 10 -27.22 19.77 0.06
C SER A 10 -26.20 20.79 0.58
N ALA A 11 -26.51 21.37 1.74
CA ALA A 11 -25.55 22.05 2.59
C ALA A 11 -25.96 21.76 4.04
N ILE A 12 -25.10 21.08 4.79
CA ILE A 12 -24.95 21.31 6.24
C ILE A 12 -23.49 21.09 6.62
N ASP A 13 -22.99 22.09 7.32
CA ASP A 13 -21.62 22.40 7.64
C ASP A 13 -21.03 21.64 8.85
N LEU A 14 -19.73 21.45 8.72
CA LEU A 14 -18.65 21.55 9.69
C LEU A 14 -19.01 22.16 11.07
N VAL A 15 -18.66 21.47 12.16
CA VAL A 15 -18.54 22.07 13.50
C VAL A 15 -17.16 21.75 14.07
N SER A 16 -16.36 22.81 14.26
CA SER A 16 -15.12 22.83 15.02
C SER A 16 -15.40 23.19 16.48
N MET A 17 -14.65 22.62 17.42
CA MET A 17 -14.60 23.10 18.81
C MET A 17 -13.15 23.06 19.28
N GLU A 18 -12.61 24.25 19.57
CA GLU A 18 -11.36 24.45 20.29
C GLU A 18 -11.71 24.93 21.71
N GLU A 19 -11.02 24.44 22.73
CA GLU A 19 -10.72 25.27 23.90
C GLU A 19 -9.43 24.83 24.60
N SER A 20 -8.74 25.84 25.09
CA SER A 20 -7.42 25.90 25.72
C SER A 20 -7.45 25.65 27.23
N ASP A 21 -6.38 25.07 27.79
CA ASP A 21 -5.95 25.45 29.14
C ASP A 21 -4.42 25.34 29.29
N SER A 22 -3.87 26.32 29.99
CA SER A 22 -2.44 26.61 30.15
C SER A 22 -2.04 26.40 31.61
N GLY A 23 -1.10 25.48 31.84
CA GLY A 23 -0.44 25.31 33.13
C GLY A 23 1.01 24.88 32.94
N ASN A 24 1.95 25.77 33.26
CA ASN A 24 3.39 25.53 33.19
C ASN A 24 3.94 25.34 34.62
N MET A 25 4.72 24.29 34.88
CA MET A 25 5.66 24.22 36.00
C MET A 25 6.84 23.32 35.60
N GLU A 26 8.04 23.91 35.59
CA GLU A 26 9.30 23.26 35.23
C GLU A 26 9.95 22.57 36.44
N THR A 27 10.58 21.42 36.22
CA THR A 27 11.86 21.07 36.87
C THR A 27 12.68 20.17 35.95
N ALA A 28 13.96 20.51 35.79
CA ALA A 28 14.94 19.86 34.93
C ALA A 28 15.45 18.54 35.51
N ASP A 29 15.80 17.58 34.63
CA ASP A 29 17.02 16.78 34.80
C ASP A 29 17.49 16.15 33.47
N HIS A 30 18.82 16.14 33.31
CA HIS A 30 19.60 15.71 32.16
C HIS A 30 19.60 14.19 31.96
N VAL A 31 19.30 13.69 30.75
CA VAL A 31 19.96 12.49 30.17
C VAL A 31 20.11 12.64 28.66
N ALA A 32 21.35 12.45 28.20
CA ALA A 32 21.75 12.47 26.79
C ALA A 32 21.17 11.31 25.98
N ALA A 33 20.57 11.63 24.83
CA ALA A 33 20.54 10.76 23.65
C ALA A 33 20.40 11.65 22.41
N ALA A 34 21.41 11.62 21.54
CA ALA A 34 21.39 12.34 20.27
C ALA A 34 20.33 11.73 19.35
N SER A 35 19.11 12.26 19.42
CA SER A 35 18.07 12.03 18.42
C SER A 35 18.48 12.76 17.15
N LYS A 36 19.16 12.07 16.23
CA LYS A 36 19.16 12.51 14.83
C LYS A 36 17.70 12.50 14.39
N THR A 37 17.10 13.68 14.29
CA THR A 37 15.74 13.90 13.83
C THR A 37 15.59 13.27 12.45
N GLY A 38 15.06 12.05 12.40
CA GLY A 38 14.62 11.43 11.17
C GLY A 38 13.42 12.22 10.68
N LYS A 39 13.64 13.16 9.76
CA LYS A 39 12.55 13.75 8.99
C LYS A 39 11.80 12.59 8.35
N CYS A 40 10.53 12.43 8.68
CA CYS A 40 9.63 11.58 7.93
C CYS A 40 9.64 12.11 6.50
N VAL A 41 10.18 11.32 5.57
CA VAL A 41 10.14 11.65 4.13
C VAL A 41 8.67 11.69 3.76
N LYS A 42 8.20 12.84 3.24
CA LYS A 42 6.81 12.96 2.80
C LYS A 42 6.57 11.95 1.69
N ALA A 43 5.44 11.24 1.76
CA ALA A 43 5.05 10.31 0.71
C ALA A 43 5.03 11.02 -0.65
N GLY A 44 5.72 10.44 -1.64
CA GLY A 44 5.80 10.98 -3.01
C GLY A 44 6.99 11.90 -3.31
N GLU A 45 7.87 12.19 -2.34
CA GLU A 45 9.12 12.90 -2.65
C GLU A 45 10.09 11.96 -3.39
N LYS A 46 10.69 12.45 -4.48
CA LYS A 46 11.68 11.66 -5.23
C LYS A 46 12.86 11.34 -4.32
N ALA A 47 13.25 10.07 -4.30
CA ALA A 47 14.39 9.64 -3.50
C ALA A 47 15.67 10.42 -3.90
N PRO A 48 16.49 10.82 -2.92
CA PRO A 48 17.75 11.47 -3.22
C PRO A 48 18.65 10.49 -4.01
N PRO A 49 19.47 11.00 -4.97
CA PRO A 49 20.24 10.15 -5.86
C PRO A 49 21.28 9.28 -5.13
N GLU A 50 21.74 9.73 -3.96
CA GLU A 50 22.63 8.98 -3.08
C GLU A 50 21.95 7.73 -2.50
N ALA A 51 20.68 7.84 -2.09
CA ALA A 51 19.91 6.71 -1.59
C ALA A 51 19.70 5.66 -2.69
N ILE A 52 19.36 6.11 -3.91
CA ILE A 52 19.19 5.22 -5.07
C ILE A 52 20.47 4.43 -5.36
N LYS A 53 21.64 5.06 -5.26
CA LYS A 53 22.93 4.36 -5.41
C LYS A 53 23.13 3.33 -4.29
N SER A 54 22.88 3.71 -3.03
CA SER A 54 23.03 2.80 -1.90
C SER A 54 22.10 1.58 -1.98
N TRP A 55 20.89 1.75 -2.51
CA TRP A 55 19.94 0.65 -2.70
C TRP A 55 20.38 -0.32 -3.78
N LYS A 56 21.01 0.18 -4.85
CA LYS A 56 21.58 -0.68 -5.90
C LYS A 56 22.73 -1.55 -5.38
N GLU A 57 23.49 -1.06 -4.42
CA GLU A 57 24.64 -1.77 -3.85
C GLU A 57 24.22 -2.76 -2.76
N ASN A 58 23.28 -2.37 -1.88
CA ASN A 58 22.89 -3.19 -0.73
C ASN A 58 21.70 -4.14 -1.01
N GLY A 59 20.89 -3.83 -2.02
CA GLY A 59 19.65 -4.54 -2.32
C GLY A 59 18.56 -4.37 -1.25
N PHE A 60 17.34 -4.82 -1.57
CA PHE A 60 16.20 -4.85 -0.64
C PHE A 60 15.93 -6.26 -0.14
N SER A 61 15.50 -6.39 1.12
CA SER A 61 15.13 -7.66 1.73
C SER A 61 13.72 -8.15 1.35
N SER A 62 12.84 -7.25 0.94
CA SER A 62 11.45 -7.55 0.57
C SER A 62 10.85 -6.41 -0.25
N LEU A 63 9.91 -6.71 -1.15
CA LEU A 63 9.26 -5.72 -2.02
C LEU A 63 7.74 -5.85 -1.96
N ILE A 64 7.06 -4.72 -1.81
CA ILE A 64 5.60 -4.61 -1.90
C ILE A 64 5.28 -3.55 -2.94
N ILE A 65 4.47 -3.91 -3.93
CA ILE A 65 4.01 -2.99 -4.99
C ILE A 65 2.49 -2.88 -4.88
N ALA A 66 1.99 -1.65 -4.69
CA ALA A 66 0.56 -1.34 -4.66
C ALA A 66 0.30 -0.05 -5.45
N ALA A 67 0.40 -0.15 -6.77
CA ALA A 67 0.29 0.98 -7.69
C ALA A 67 -0.64 0.61 -8.86
N PRO A 68 -1.97 0.73 -8.69
CA PRO A 68 -2.95 0.27 -9.69
C PRO A 68 -2.96 1.11 -10.98
N ASP A 69 -2.49 2.36 -10.92
CA ASP A 69 -2.47 3.27 -12.07
C ASP A 69 -1.26 3.04 -13.00
N LEU A 70 -0.32 2.18 -12.61
CA LEU A 70 0.91 1.90 -13.34
C LEU A 70 0.89 0.47 -13.88
N ASP A 71 1.65 0.24 -14.95
CA ASP A 71 1.84 -1.11 -15.49
C ASP A 71 2.60 -1.98 -14.48
N ALA A 72 1.97 -3.09 -14.08
CA ALA A 72 2.52 -4.03 -13.11
C ALA A 72 3.86 -4.60 -13.60
N TRP A 73 3.98 -4.90 -14.89
CA TRP A 73 5.20 -5.49 -15.43
C TRP A 73 6.36 -4.48 -15.48
N GLY A 74 6.11 -3.26 -15.96
CA GLY A 74 7.12 -2.21 -16.02
C GLY A 74 7.80 -1.95 -14.67
N ILE A 75 7.00 -1.82 -13.60
CA ILE A 75 7.53 -1.61 -12.24
C ILE A 75 8.35 -2.83 -11.77
N VAL A 76 7.80 -4.02 -11.96
CA VAL A 76 8.45 -5.27 -11.53
C VAL A 76 9.81 -5.44 -12.21
N LYS A 77 9.91 -5.13 -13.50
CA LYS A 77 11.17 -5.22 -14.25
C LYS A 77 12.27 -4.29 -13.69
N GLU A 78 11.89 -3.12 -13.19
CA GLU A 78 12.84 -2.17 -12.60
C GLU A 78 13.19 -2.48 -11.14
N LEU A 79 12.21 -2.92 -10.35
CA LEU A 79 12.38 -3.10 -8.90
C LEU A 79 12.88 -4.49 -8.51
N VAL A 80 12.52 -5.54 -9.25
CA VAL A 80 12.92 -6.91 -8.92
C VAL A 80 14.44 -7.13 -8.97
N PRO A 81 15.22 -6.49 -9.88
CA PRO A 81 16.68 -6.55 -9.83
C PRO A 81 17.30 -5.88 -8.59
N LEU A 82 16.58 -4.99 -7.91
CA LEU A 82 17.04 -4.34 -6.68
C LEU A 82 16.79 -5.22 -5.45
N LEU A 83 16.05 -6.32 -5.57
CA LEU A 83 15.87 -7.28 -4.47
C LEU A 83 17.09 -8.17 -4.31
N SER A 84 17.46 -8.43 -3.06
CA SER A 84 18.39 -9.50 -2.73
C SER A 84 17.85 -10.85 -3.20
N TYR A 85 18.75 -11.78 -3.52
CA TYR A 85 18.33 -13.12 -3.86
C TYR A 85 17.63 -13.82 -2.68
N SER A 86 16.66 -14.68 -2.99
CA SER A 86 15.76 -15.31 -2.01
C SER A 86 14.83 -14.36 -1.26
N ALA A 87 14.75 -13.08 -1.64
CA ALA A 87 13.81 -12.14 -1.06
C ALA A 87 12.37 -12.36 -1.58
N PRO A 88 11.36 -12.30 -0.71
CA PRO A 88 9.96 -12.36 -1.12
C PRO A 88 9.49 -11.02 -1.70
N PHE A 89 8.54 -11.09 -2.62
CA PHE A 89 7.83 -9.92 -3.12
C PHE A 89 6.33 -10.18 -3.29
N VAL A 90 5.55 -9.11 -3.20
CA VAL A 90 4.10 -9.12 -3.38
C VAL A 90 3.67 -7.93 -4.23
N ILE A 91 2.81 -8.17 -5.22
CA ILE A 91 2.26 -7.16 -6.12
C ILE A 91 0.75 -7.19 -6.00
N TYR A 92 0.17 -6.05 -5.65
CA TYR A 92 -1.26 -5.82 -5.61
C TYR A 92 -1.75 -5.15 -6.89
N HIS A 93 -2.90 -5.58 -7.39
CA HIS A 93 -3.60 -4.92 -8.47
C HIS A 93 -5.11 -5.15 -8.36
N GLN A 94 -5.92 -4.16 -8.76
CA GLN A 94 -7.39 -4.28 -8.71
C GLN A 94 -7.93 -5.34 -9.67
N TYR A 95 -7.33 -5.45 -10.86
CA TYR A 95 -7.71 -6.41 -11.89
C TYR A 95 -6.75 -7.60 -11.95
N LEU A 96 -7.29 -8.78 -12.24
CA LEU A 96 -6.52 -10.03 -12.38
C LEU A 96 -5.64 -10.07 -13.64
N GLN A 97 -6.13 -9.50 -14.76
CA GLN A 97 -5.47 -9.60 -16.07
C GLN A 97 -4.01 -9.11 -16.05
N PRO A 98 -3.67 -7.94 -15.47
CA PRO A 98 -2.28 -7.47 -15.46
C PRO A 98 -1.35 -8.33 -14.60
N LEU A 99 -1.86 -8.89 -13.50
CA LEU A 99 -1.09 -9.82 -12.67
C LEU A 99 -0.84 -11.15 -13.38
N ALA A 100 -1.83 -11.68 -14.11
CA ALA A 100 -1.66 -12.89 -14.89
C ALA A 100 -0.58 -12.73 -15.98
N SER A 101 -0.62 -11.61 -16.71
CA SER A 101 0.42 -11.26 -17.70
C SER A 101 1.79 -11.07 -17.05
N CYS A 102 1.85 -10.40 -15.89
CA CYS A 102 3.08 -10.21 -15.13
C CYS A 102 3.67 -11.55 -14.64
N MET A 103 2.83 -12.44 -14.12
CA MET A 103 3.22 -13.78 -13.69
C MET A 103 3.81 -14.59 -14.86
N HIS A 104 3.18 -14.52 -16.04
CA HIS A 104 3.69 -15.18 -17.24
C HIS A 104 5.08 -14.65 -17.65
N ASN A 105 5.27 -13.33 -17.65
CA ASN A 105 6.56 -12.72 -17.96
C ASN A 105 7.65 -13.11 -16.94
N LEU A 106 7.32 -13.15 -15.66
CA LEU A 106 8.24 -13.62 -14.59
C LEU A 106 8.65 -15.09 -14.78
N GLN A 107 7.74 -15.93 -15.27
CA GLN A 107 8.04 -17.33 -15.60
C GLN A 107 8.96 -17.44 -16.82
N ILE A 108 8.73 -16.64 -17.87
CA ILE A 108 9.59 -16.61 -19.07
C ILE A 108 11.01 -16.18 -18.70
N GLU A 109 11.16 -15.10 -17.94
CA GLU A 109 12.47 -14.59 -17.53
C GLU A 109 13.16 -15.45 -16.45
N LYS A 110 12.44 -16.42 -15.85
CA LYS A 110 12.95 -17.28 -14.76
C LYS A 110 13.57 -16.47 -13.61
N THR A 111 13.00 -15.30 -13.33
CA THR A 111 13.51 -14.37 -12.31
C THR A 111 12.93 -14.63 -10.93
N ALA A 112 11.84 -15.37 -10.84
CA ALA A 112 11.14 -15.67 -9.60
C ALA A 112 10.59 -17.10 -9.58
N ILE A 113 10.45 -17.65 -8.38
CA ILE A 113 9.83 -18.95 -8.12
C ILE A 113 8.68 -18.83 -7.14
N GLY A 114 7.88 -19.90 -7.03
CA GLY A 114 6.75 -19.94 -6.10
C GLY A 114 5.70 -18.87 -6.39
N LEU A 115 5.55 -18.51 -7.68
CA LEU A 115 4.58 -17.50 -8.09
C LEU A 115 3.16 -17.99 -7.80
N GLN A 116 2.44 -17.23 -7.00
CA GLN A 116 1.08 -17.54 -6.58
C GLN A 116 0.20 -16.31 -6.78
N LEU A 117 -0.93 -16.52 -7.46
CA LEU A 117 -2.00 -15.54 -7.60
C LEU A 117 -3.10 -15.88 -6.60
N SER A 118 -3.49 -14.91 -5.78
CA SER A 118 -4.51 -15.08 -4.72
C SER A 118 -5.48 -13.91 -4.68
N GLU A 119 -6.73 -14.20 -4.32
CA GLU A 119 -7.79 -13.21 -4.08
C GLU A 119 -8.24 -13.31 -2.61
N PRO A 120 -8.10 -12.25 -1.80
CA PRO A 120 -8.64 -12.24 -0.45
C PRO A 120 -10.16 -12.09 -0.46
N TRP A 121 -10.86 -12.95 0.26
CA TRP A 121 -12.30 -12.83 0.48
C TRP A 121 -12.58 -12.43 1.93
N LEU A 122 -13.28 -11.31 2.12
CA LEU A 122 -13.70 -10.82 3.43
C LEU A 122 -15.22 -10.76 3.48
N ARG A 123 -15.80 -11.29 4.55
CA ARG A 123 -17.24 -11.23 4.80
C ARG A 123 -17.53 -10.79 6.21
N GLU A 124 -18.19 -9.65 6.35
CA GLU A 124 -18.62 -9.13 7.65
C GLU A 124 -19.86 -9.87 8.15
N TYR A 125 -19.91 -10.10 9.46
CA TYR A 125 -21.02 -10.74 10.15
C TYR A 125 -21.63 -9.80 11.17
N GLN A 126 -22.97 -9.74 11.18
CA GLN A 126 -23.72 -9.17 12.28
C GLN A 126 -23.81 -10.21 13.41
N VAL A 127 -23.43 -9.82 14.62
CA VAL A 127 -23.49 -10.70 15.80
C VAL A 127 -24.35 -10.03 16.87
N LEU A 128 -25.66 -10.24 16.77
CA LEU A 128 -26.66 -9.81 17.74
C LEU A 128 -27.40 -11.06 18.27
N PRO A 129 -27.89 -11.05 19.53
CA PRO A 129 -28.67 -12.17 20.05
C PRO A 129 -29.80 -12.57 19.10
N SER A 130 -29.83 -13.84 18.70
CA SER A 130 -30.82 -14.41 17.75
C SER A 130 -30.89 -13.76 16.37
N ARG A 131 -29.92 -12.91 15.99
CA ARG A 131 -29.83 -12.26 14.67
C ARG A 131 -28.40 -12.28 14.11
N THR A 132 -27.77 -13.46 14.20
CA THR A 132 -26.46 -13.71 13.60
C THR A 132 -26.62 -14.06 12.12
N HIS A 133 -26.16 -13.17 11.24
CA HIS A 133 -26.12 -13.41 9.80
C HIS A 133 -24.98 -12.62 9.17
N PRO A 134 -24.46 -13.03 7.99
CA PRO A 134 -23.57 -12.18 7.22
C PRO A 134 -24.27 -10.88 6.80
N HIS A 135 -23.51 -9.80 6.61
CA HIS A 135 -24.07 -8.58 6.02
C HIS A 135 -24.55 -8.89 4.58
N MET A 136 -25.72 -8.36 4.19
CA MET A 136 -26.36 -8.68 2.90
C MET A 136 -25.78 -7.90 1.72
N GLN A 137 -25.34 -6.66 1.93
CA GLN A 137 -24.67 -5.83 0.93
C GLN A 137 -23.18 -5.68 1.28
N MET A 138 -22.29 -6.21 0.45
CA MET A 138 -20.84 -6.13 0.69
C MET A 138 -20.08 -5.93 -0.62
N SER A 139 -18.85 -5.42 -0.50
CA SER A 139 -17.90 -5.39 -1.60
C SER A 139 -17.55 -6.83 -2.01
N SER A 140 -17.62 -7.13 -3.32
CA SER A 140 -17.44 -8.48 -3.84
C SER A 140 -15.98 -8.91 -3.93
N SER A 141 -15.04 -7.97 -4.11
CA SER A 141 -13.62 -8.25 -4.25
C SER A 141 -12.78 -7.10 -3.68
N GLY A 142 -11.66 -7.46 -3.05
CA GLY A 142 -10.66 -6.51 -2.55
C GLY A 142 -9.49 -6.30 -3.52
N GLY A 143 -9.54 -6.88 -4.72
CA GLY A 143 -8.43 -6.94 -5.67
C GLY A 143 -7.64 -8.25 -5.56
N TYR A 144 -6.48 -8.30 -6.22
CA TYR A 144 -5.69 -9.52 -6.39
C TYR A 144 -4.24 -9.30 -5.95
N LEU A 145 -3.60 -10.38 -5.50
CA LEU A 145 -2.21 -10.40 -5.06
C LEU A 145 -1.42 -11.45 -5.85
N LEU A 146 -0.31 -11.03 -6.44
CA LEU A 146 0.72 -11.91 -6.98
C LEU A 146 1.91 -11.91 -6.02
N SER A 147 2.22 -13.07 -5.42
CA SER A 147 3.37 -13.26 -4.55
C SER A 147 4.40 -14.18 -5.19
N GLY A 148 5.67 -13.97 -4.87
CA GLY A 148 6.76 -14.85 -5.30
C GLY A 148 8.06 -14.60 -4.54
N THR A 149 9.07 -15.40 -4.85
CA THR A 149 10.42 -15.25 -4.30
C THR A 149 11.42 -15.02 -5.42
N ARG A 150 12.27 -13.99 -5.29
CA ARG A 150 13.35 -13.68 -6.22
C ARG A 150 14.40 -14.78 -6.22
N ILE A 151 14.84 -15.21 -7.40
CA ILE A 151 15.93 -16.18 -7.55
C ILE A 151 17.14 -15.61 -8.31
N THR A 152 18.28 -16.24 -8.10
CA THR A 152 19.47 -16.06 -8.94
C THR A 152 19.23 -16.72 -10.28
N HIS A 153 19.57 -16.03 -11.37
CA HIS A 153 19.73 -16.68 -12.66
C HIS A 153 21.16 -17.21 -12.74
N SER A 154 21.35 -18.53 -12.62
CA SER A 154 22.59 -19.19 -13.02
C SER A 154 22.40 -19.72 -14.44
N ASP A 155 23.24 -19.29 -15.38
CA ASP A 155 23.32 -19.89 -16.72
C ASP A 155 23.65 -21.38 -16.66
#